data_AF-A0A4Z0JE44-F1
#
_entry.id   AF-A0A4Z0JE44-F1
#
_cell.length_a   1.000
_cell.length_b   1.000
_cell.length_c   1.000
_cell.angle_alpha   90.00
_cell.angle_beta   90.00
_cell.angle_gamma   90.00
#
_symmetry.space_group_name_H-M   'P 1'
#
loop_
_entity.id
_entity.type
_entity.pdbx_description
1 polymer ?
#
loop_
_entity_poly.entity_id
_entity_poly.type
_entity_poly.pdbx_seq_one_letter_code
_entity_poly.pdbx_strand_id
1 'polypeptide(L)'
;MKFTLIENETPYPNFLQINDDNFKLAASELGAVWKLLSSNYLVNKDVIPKASFKPLYAVKDDSAIYSNWLYDFDKLENLINHLILHGFKDNDIIRADFTNYEIFEIDVPETIYFTKDYINTVNMDWVNVDKIIADLHSSLIFYGFERKDN
;
A
#
# COMPACT_ATOMS: atom_id res chain seq x y z
N MET A 1 6.45 7.91 7.67
CA MET A 1 5.94 6.54 7.91
C MET A 1 7.10 5.58 7.70
N LYS A 2 7.10 4.39 8.30
CA LYS A 2 8.07 3.35 7.96
C LYS A 2 7.46 1.96 8.25
N PHE A 3 7.43 1.08 7.26
CA PHE A 3 7.01 -0.30 7.44
C PHE A 3 8.03 -1.09 8.26
N THR A 4 7.54 -2.09 8.99
CA THR A 4 8.39 -3.04 9.71
C THR A 4 9.01 -4.00 8.69
N LEU A 5 10.34 -4.07 8.68
CA LEU A 5 11.07 -5.02 7.84
C LEU A 5 11.24 -6.36 8.56
N ILE A 6 11.25 -7.43 7.79
CA ILE A 6 11.44 -8.79 8.27
C ILE A 6 12.95 -9.04 8.37
N GLU A 7 13.42 -9.46 9.55
CA GLU A 7 14.82 -9.84 9.77
C GLU A 7 15.08 -11.29 9.36
N ASN A 8 16.35 -11.62 9.09
CA ASN A 8 16.73 -13.02 8.89
C ASN A 8 16.39 -13.83 10.16
N GLU A 9 15.95 -15.07 10.00
CA GLU A 9 15.52 -15.96 11.10
C GLU A 9 14.23 -15.53 11.83
N THR A 10 13.49 -14.54 11.31
CA THR A 10 12.16 -14.20 11.83
C THR A 10 11.27 -15.45 11.86
N PRO A 11 10.69 -15.81 13.02
CA PRO A 11 9.78 -16.95 13.12
C PRO A 11 8.58 -16.82 12.18
N TYR A 12 8.14 -17.92 11.57
CA TYR A 12 7.00 -17.95 10.65
C TYR A 12 5.75 -17.18 11.15
N PRO A 13 5.30 -17.34 12.42
CA PRO A 13 4.16 -16.59 12.91
C PRO A 13 4.40 -15.07 12.95
N ASN A 14 5.62 -14.64 13.30
CA ASN A 14 5.99 -13.23 13.33
C ASN A 14 6.07 -12.65 11.92
N PHE A 15 6.55 -13.42 10.94
CA PHE A 15 6.53 -13.02 9.53
C PHE A 15 5.10 -12.71 9.06
N LEU A 16 4.13 -13.58 9.35
CA LEU A 16 2.73 -13.35 8.96
C LEU A 16 2.16 -12.12 9.67
N GLN A 17 2.45 -11.97 10.96
CA GLN A 17 1.96 -10.84 11.75
C GLN A 17 2.53 -9.49 11.27
N ILE A 18 3.83 -9.44 10.95
CA ILE A 18 4.48 -8.24 10.42
C ILE A 18 3.82 -7.80 9.11
N ASN A 19 3.53 -8.75 8.22
CA ASN A 19 2.83 -8.43 6.97
C ASN A 19 1.39 -7.97 7.21
N ASP A 20 0.64 -8.63 8.10
CA ASP A 20 -0.70 -8.17 8.50
C ASP A 20 -0.67 -6.71 9.00
N ASP A 21 0.33 -6.36 9.81
CA ASP A 21 0.46 -5.01 10.36
C ASP A 21 0.91 -4.00 9.31
N ASN A 22 1.80 -4.38 8.39
CA ASN A 22 2.18 -3.54 7.26
C ASN A 22 0.98 -3.28 6.33
N PHE A 23 0.16 -4.29 6.00
CA PHE A 23 -1.06 -4.11 5.21
C PHE A 23 -2.05 -3.14 5.88
N LYS A 24 -2.27 -3.29 7.19
CA LYS A 24 -3.13 -2.35 7.94
C LYS A 24 -2.60 -0.93 7.90
N LEU A 25 -1.30 -0.76 8.08
CA LEU A 25 -0.65 0.55 8.06
C LEU A 25 -0.73 1.18 6.66
N ALA A 26 -0.51 0.41 5.59
CA ALA A 26 -0.68 0.85 4.21
C ALA A 26 -2.13 1.25 3.90
N ALA A 27 -3.11 0.44 4.30
CA ALA A 27 -4.54 0.79 4.18
C ALA A 27 -4.87 2.12 4.84
N SER A 28 -4.33 2.35 6.04
CA SER A 28 -4.57 3.56 6.82
C SER A 28 -4.05 4.81 6.10
N GLU A 29 -2.79 4.78 5.63
CA GLU A 29 -2.20 5.95 4.97
C GLU A 29 -2.81 6.21 3.59
N LEU A 30 -3.04 5.17 2.78
CA LEU A 30 -3.74 5.32 1.49
C LEU A 30 -5.18 5.83 1.69
N GLY A 31 -5.87 5.36 2.73
CA GLY A 31 -7.16 5.88 3.14
C GLY A 31 -7.12 7.36 3.54
N ALA A 32 -6.06 7.79 4.23
CA ALA A 32 -5.85 9.19 4.59
C ALA A 32 -5.60 10.07 3.34
N VAL A 33 -4.81 9.59 2.38
CA VAL A 33 -4.60 10.27 1.08
C VAL A 33 -5.93 10.45 0.36
N TRP A 34 -6.71 9.38 0.20
CA TRP A 34 -8.02 9.46 -0.47
C TRP A 34 -9.01 10.37 0.26
N LYS A 35 -9.02 10.33 1.59
CA LYS A 35 -9.85 11.21 2.41
C LYS A 35 -9.51 12.68 2.17
N LEU A 36 -8.22 13.03 2.08
CA LEU A 36 -7.80 14.40 1.78
C LEU A 36 -8.21 14.82 0.37
N LEU A 37 -7.98 13.97 -0.64
CA LEU A 37 -8.42 14.25 -2.01
C LEU A 37 -9.94 14.49 -2.08
N SER A 38 -10.73 13.58 -1.52
CA SER A 38 -12.21 13.67 -1.55
C SER A 38 -12.74 14.86 -0.74
N SER A 39 -12.13 15.19 0.40
CA SER A 39 -12.51 16.36 1.22
C SER A 39 -12.27 17.69 0.51
N ASN A 40 -11.34 17.71 -0.45
CA ASN A 40 -11.03 18.88 -1.27
C ASN A 40 -11.67 18.82 -2.67
N TYR A 41 -12.67 17.95 -2.87
CA TYR A 41 -13.42 17.81 -4.12
C TYR A 41 -12.56 17.45 -5.35
N LEU A 42 -11.40 16.85 -5.11
CA LEU A 42 -10.48 16.41 -6.16
C LEU A 42 -10.87 15.05 -6.75
N VAL A 43 -11.56 14.22 -5.98
CA VAL A 43 -12.06 12.91 -6.40
C VAL A 43 -13.47 12.69 -5.89
N ASN A 44 -14.20 11.76 -6.51
CA ASN A 44 -15.54 11.41 -6.09
C ASN A 44 -15.52 10.73 -4.70
N LYS A 45 -16.15 11.36 -3.70
CA LYS A 45 -16.27 10.85 -2.33
C LYS A 45 -17.07 9.54 -2.22
N ASP A 46 -17.93 9.24 -3.19
CA ASP A 46 -18.76 8.03 -3.18
C ASP A 46 -17.99 6.81 -3.68
N VAL A 47 -16.86 7.03 -4.37
CA VAL A 47 -15.91 5.99 -4.76
C VAL A 47 -14.87 5.92 -3.64
N ILE A 48 -15.08 5.06 -2.65
CA ILE A 48 -14.08 4.81 -1.60
C ILE A 48 -13.30 3.55 -1.98
N PRO A 49 -11.98 3.64 -2.22
CA PRO A 49 -11.16 2.47 -2.45
C PRO A 49 -11.19 1.59 -1.19
N LYS A 50 -11.81 0.42 -1.29
CA LYS A 50 -11.92 -0.50 -0.15
C LYS A 50 -10.56 -1.17 0.10
N ALA A 51 -9.84 -0.71 1.12
CA ALA A 51 -8.60 -1.29 1.61
C ALA A 51 -8.88 -2.33 2.73
N SER A 52 -9.62 -3.39 2.39
CA SER A 52 -9.85 -4.51 3.32
C SER A 52 -8.94 -5.66 2.93
N PHE A 53 -7.88 -5.84 3.72
CA PHE A 53 -6.96 -6.96 3.61
C PHE A 53 -7.42 -8.14 4.45
N LYS A 54 -7.01 -9.35 4.06
CA LYS A 54 -7.35 -10.59 4.77
C LYS A 54 -6.26 -10.89 5.80
N PRO A 55 -6.61 -11.46 6.96
CA PRO A 55 -5.58 -11.82 7.93
C PRO A 55 -4.74 -12.98 7.40
N LEU A 56 -3.44 -12.95 7.71
CA LEU A 56 -2.49 -14.03 7.49
C LEU A 56 -2.20 -14.76 8.80
N TYR A 57 -1.90 -14.03 9.88
CA TYR A 57 -1.48 -14.60 11.15
C TYR A 57 -2.57 -15.44 11.85
N ALA A 58 -3.83 -15.02 11.72
CA ALA A 58 -4.96 -15.71 12.36
C ALA A 58 -5.44 -16.96 11.58
N VAL A 59 -4.87 -17.21 10.39
CA VAL A 59 -5.29 -18.30 9.51
C VAL A 59 -4.54 -19.57 9.86
N LYS A 60 -5.27 -20.69 9.94
CA LYS A 60 -4.72 -22.00 10.32
C LYS A 60 -4.43 -22.92 9.13
N ASP A 61 -4.95 -22.57 7.95
CA ASP A 61 -4.84 -23.35 6.73
C ASP A 61 -3.83 -22.68 5.80
N ASP A 62 -2.73 -23.37 5.52
CA ASP A 62 -1.65 -22.86 4.67
C ASP A 62 -2.18 -22.47 3.27
N SER A 63 -3.11 -23.23 2.69
CA SER A 63 -3.69 -22.91 1.38
C SER A 63 -4.43 -21.57 1.39
N ALA A 64 -5.12 -21.27 2.50
CA ALA A 64 -5.78 -20.00 2.71
C ALA A 64 -4.77 -18.87 2.98
N ILE A 65 -3.63 -19.15 3.64
CA ILE A 65 -2.54 -18.16 3.81
C ILE A 65 -1.99 -17.75 2.44
N TYR A 66 -1.66 -18.69 1.55
CA TYR A 66 -1.17 -18.37 0.21
C TYR A 66 -2.21 -17.59 -0.62
N SER A 67 -3.48 -18.00 -0.57
CA SER A 67 -4.54 -17.28 -1.29
C SER A 67 -4.77 -15.86 -0.76
N ASN A 68 -4.69 -15.67 0.56
CA ASN A 68 -4.81 -14.35 1.17
C ASN A 68 -3.62 -13.46 0.81
N TRP A 69 -2.40 -14.02 0.86
CA TRP A 69 -1.16 -13.34 0.50
C TRP A 69 -1.22 -12.72 -0.89
N LEU A 70 -1.54 -13.53 -1.91
CA LEU A 70 -1.66 -13.04 -3.29
C LEU A 70 -2.78 -12.00 -3.41
N TYR A 71 -3.95 -12.31 -2.84
CA TYR A 71 -5.07 -11.38 -2.86
C TYR A 71 -4.71 -10.02 -2.24
N ASP A 72 -3.96 -9.99 -1.15
CA ASP A 72 -3.63 -8.75 -0.44
C ASP A 72 -2.59 -7.91 -1.17
N PHE A 73 -1.55 -8.52 -1.78
CA PHE A 73 -0.60 -7.79 -2.62
C PHE A 73 -1.24 -7.27 -3.90
N ASP A 74 -2.02 -8.09 -4.62
CA ASP A 74 -2.79 -7.64 -5.80
C ASP A 74 -3.73 -6.49 -5.42
N LYS A 75 -4.37 -6.58 -4.26
CA LYS A 75 -5.28 -5.54 -3.78
C LYS A 75 -4.54 -4.25 -3.45
N LEU A 76 -3.35 -4.34 -2.87
CA LEU A 76 -2.50 -3.21 -2.54
C LEU A 76 -2.01 -2.50 -3.82
N GLU A 77 -1.53 -3.26 -4.81
CA GLU A 77 -1.13 -2.74 -6.11
C GLU A 77 -2.29 -1.99 -6.79
N ASN A 78 -3.45 -2.64 -6.91
CA ASN A 78 -4.65 -2.06 -7.51
C ASN A 78 -5.10 -0.79 -6.77
N LEU A 79 -4.99 -0.78 -5.44
CA LEU A 79 -5.33 0.37 -4.62
C LEU A 79 -4.40 1.55 -4.92
N ILE A 80 -3.08 1.33 -4.89
CA ILE A 80 -2.07 2.37 -5.18
C ILE A 80 -2.28 2.93 -6.59
N ASN A 81 -2.43 2.05 -7.58
CA ASN A 81 -2.64 2.45 -8.97
C ASN A 81 -3.95 3.23 -9.16
N HIS A 82 -5.01 2.84 -8.45
CA HIS A 82 -6.27 3.59 -8.44
C HIS A 82 -6.09 5.00 -7.85
N LEU A 83 -5.36 5.14 -6.74
CA LEU A 83 -5.06 6.44 -6.15
C LEU A 83 -4.24 7.31 -7.10
N ILE A 84 -3.20 6.77 -7.71
CA ILE A 84 -2.35 7.50 -8.67
C ILE A 84 -3.19 7.98 -9.86
N LEU A 85 -3.94 7.08 -10.49
CA LEU A 85 -4.67 7.38 -11.71
C LEU A 85 -5.75 8.44 -11.45
N HIS A 86 -6.64 8.19 -10.49
CA HIS A 86 -7.80 9.07 -10.29
C HIS A 86 -7.52 10.24 -9.36
N GLY A 87 -6.58 10.09 -8.43
CA GLY A 87 -6.25 11.13 -7.45
C GLY A 87 -5.29 12.20 -7.98
N PHE A 88 -4.35 11.80 -8.84
CA PHE A 88 -3.22 12.65 -9.22
C PHE A 88 -3.06 12.84 -10.74
N LYS A 89 -3.26 11.80 -11.56
CA LYS A 89 -3.09 11.91 -13.03
C LYS A 89 -4.30 12.50 -13.75
N ASP A 90 -5.49 11.96 -13.50
CA ASP A 90 -6.75 12.38 -14.15
C ASP A 90 -7.38 13.60 -13.44
N ASN A 91 -6.64 14.22 -12.50
CA ASN A 91 -7.13 15.32 -11.72
C ASN A 91 -6.94 16.66 -12.46
N ASP A 92 -8.02 17.13 -13.09
CA ASP A 92 -8.05 18.34 -13.92
C ASP A 92 -7.75 19.66 -13.18
N ILE A 93 -7.66 19.65 -11.85
CA ILE A 93 -7.58 20.88 -11.04
C ILE A 93 -6.13 21.34 -10.84
N ILE A 94 -5.14 20.44 -10.88
CA ILE A 94 -3.74 20.80 -10.58
C ILE A 94 -2.78 20.24 -11.62
N ARG A 95 -2.25 21.13 -12.47
CA ARG A 95 -1.19 20.83 -13.45
C ARG A 95 0.19 20.84 -12.79
N ALA A 96 0.44 19.95 -11.86
CA ALA A 96 1.81 19.60 -11.49
C ALA A 96 2.27 18.44 -12.40
N ASP A 97 3.53 18.48 -12.83
CA ASP A 97 4.08 17.46 -13.72
C ASP A 97 4.31 16.16 -12.95
N PHE A 98 3.34 15.25 -13.04
CA PHE A 98 3.33 13.94 -12.40
C PHE A 98 3.74 12.81 -13.35
N THR A 99 4.51 13.12 -14.40
CA THR A 99 5.06 12.14 -15.33
C THR A 99 5.87 11.03 -14.64
N ASN A 100 6.31 11.24 -13.40
CA ASN A 100 7.05 10.26 -12.60
C ASN A 100 6.20 9.17 -11.94
N TYR A 101 4.86 9.27 -11.90
CA TYR A 101 4.05 8.16 -11.41
C TYR A 101 3.87 7.13 -12.52
N GLU A 102 4.83 6.24 -12.72
CA GLU A 102 4.61 5.02 -13.51
C GLU A 102 3.58 4.12 -12.80
N ILE A 103 2.96 3.19 -13.52
CA ILE A 103 2.09 2.18 -12.90
C ILE A 103 2.97 1.37 -11.94
N PHE A 104 2.55 1.27 -10.68
CA PHE A 104 3.26 0.51 -9.68
C PHE A 104 2.99 -0.98 -9.89
N GLU A 105 4.06 -1.78 -9.88
CA GLU A 105 4.02 -3.24 -9.93
C GLU A 105 4.68 -3.80 -8.68
N ILE A 106 4.03 -4.78 -8.06
CA ILE A 106 4.56 -5.54 -6.93
C ILE A 106 5.05 -6.89 -7.45
N ASP A 107 6.32 -7.21 -7.21
CA ASP A 107 6.95 -8.45 -7.69
C ASP A 107 6.96 -9.52 -6.59
N VAL A 108 5.78 -9.89 -6.08
CA VAL A 108 5.65 -10.89 -5.03
C VAL A 108 5.39 -12.28 -5.63
N PRO A 109 6.23 -13.29 -5.34
CA PRO A 109 6.04 -14.64 -5.86
C PRO A 109 4.71 -15.27 -5.40
N GLU A 110 4.11 -16.09 -6.27
CA GLU A 110 2.87 -16.84 -6.00
C GLU A 110 2.97 -17.86 -4.85
N THR A 111 4.17 -18.11 -4.33
CA THR A 111 4.43 -19.05 -3.24
C THR A 111 5.25 -18.39 -2.15
N ILE A 112 4.86 -18.62 -0.89
CA ILE A 112 5.59 -18.11 0.28
C ILE A 112 6.76 -19.04 0.57
N TYR A 113 7.98 -18.54 0.40
CA TYR A 113 9.21 -19.22 0.79
C TYR A 113 9.85 -18.54 2.00
N PHE A 114 10.65 -19.27 2.79
CA PHE A 114 11.41 -18.70 3.90
C PHE A 114 12.91 -18.71 3.59
N THR A 115 13.25 -18.35 2.36
CA THR A 115 14.63 -18.10 1.96
C THR A 115 14.99 -16.64 2.22
N LYS A 116 16.29 -16.38 2.41
CA LYS A 116 16.81 -15.01 2.54
C LYS A 116 16.42 -14.15 1.34
N ASP A 117 16.49 -14.72 0.14
CA ASP A 117 16.16 -14.01 -1.10
C ASP A 117 14.68 -13.62 -1.13
N TYR A 118 13.78 -14.50 -0.71
CA TYR A 118 12.35 -14.19 -0.61
C TYR A 118 12.08 -13.07 0.41
N ILE A 119 12.68 -13.14 1.60
CA ILE A 119 12.54 -12.07 2.61
C ILE A 119 13.04 -10.73 2.06
N ASN A 120 14.14 -10.74 1.29
CA ASN A 120 14.66 -9.53 0.66
C ASN A 120 13.67 -8.96 -0.37
N THR A 121 13.05 -9.80 -1.21
CA THR A 121 12.02 -9.37 -2.17
C THR A 121 10.85 -8.69 -1.44
N VAL A 122 10.26 -9.36 -0.44
CA VAL A 122 9.14 -8.80 0.34
C VAL A 122 9.52 -7.48 1.01
N ASN A 123 10.73 -7.38 1.59
CA ASN A 123 11.22 -6.14 2.17
C ASN A 123 11.42 -5.04 1.12
N MET A 124 11.90 -5.37 -0.07
CA MET A 124 12.03 -4.42 -1.18
C MET A 124 10.67 -3.87 -1.60
N ASP A 125 9.65 -4.72 -1.68
CA ASP A 125 8.28 -4.28 -1.99
C ASP A 125 7.74 -3.34 -0.92
N TRP A 126 7.91 -3.67 0.37
CA TRP A 126 7.51 -2.75 1.44
C TRP A 126 8.26 -1.41 1.39
N VAL A 127 9.55 -1.41 1.04
CA VAL A 127 10.31 -0.17 0.84
C VAL A 127 9.78 0.64 -0.35
N ASN A 128 9.36 -0.02 -1.43
CA ASN A 128 8.78 0.66 -2.59
C ASN A 128 7.40 1.23 -2.27
N VAL A 129 6.56 0.49 -1.55
CA VAL A 129 5.26 0.97 -1.05
C VAL A 129 5.46 2.19 -0.14
N ASP A 130 6.45 2.19 0.75
CA ASP A 130 6.76 3.33 1.64
C ASP A 130 7.09 4.59 0.83
N LYS A 131 7.95 4.45 -0.19
CA LYS A 131 8.32 5.56 -1.08
C LYS A 131 7.12 6.12 -1.82
N ILE A 132 6.29 5.26 -2.41
CA ILE A 132 5.12 5.71 -3.15
C ILE A 132 4.12 6.42 -2.23
N ILE A 133 3.83 5.86 -1.05
CA ILE A 133 2.95 6.52 -0.08
C ILE A 133 3.53 7.88 0.34
N ALA A 134 4.84 7.96 0.59
CA ALA A 134 5.51 9.22 0.88
C ALA A 134 5.36 10.23 -0.26
N ASP A 135 5.57 9.81 -1.51
CA ASP A 135 5.41 10.67 -2.68
C ASP A 135 3.97 11.15 -2.84
N LEU A 136 2.98 10.28 -2.64
CA LEU A 136 1.55 10.66 -2.65
C LEU A 136 1.25 11.72 -1.59
N HIS A 137 1.76 11.55 -0.37
CA HIS A 137 1.62 12.56 0.68
C HIS A 137 2.34 13.87 0.34
N SER A 138 3.55 13.82 -0.19
CA SER A 138 4.29 15.00 -0.64
C SER A 138 3.54 15.76 -1.73
N SER A 139 2.94 15.04 -2.68
CA SER A 139 2.08 15.63 -3.72
C SER A 139 0.87 16.37 -3.13
N LEU A 140 0.24 15.83 -2.08
CA LEU A 140 -0.83 16.55 -1.38
C LEU A 140 -0.35 17.85 -0.71
N ILE A 141 0.87 17.89 -0.20
CA ILE A 141 1.47 19.11 0.36
C ILE A 141 1.68 20.15 -0.74
N PHE A 142 2.14 19.75 -1.93
CA PHE A 142 2.27 20.66 -3.08
C PHE A 142 0.91 21.21 -3.54
N TYR A 143 -0.18 20.47 -3.34
CA TYR A 143 -1.54 20.97 -3.55
C TYR A 143 -1.99 21.98 -2.48
N GLY A 144 -1.18 22.22 -1.44
CA GLY A 144 -1.51 23.11 -0.32
C GLY A 144 -2.41 22.45 0.74
N PHE A 145 -2.56 21.12 0.71
CA PHE A 145 -3.33 20.41 1.73
C PHE A 145 -2.42 19.99 2.87
N GLU A 146 -2.65 20.56 4.05
CA GLU A 146 -2.01 20.09 5.28
C GLU A 146 -2.82 18.96 5.91
N ARG A 147 -2.13 17.95 6.43
CA ARG A 147 -2.72 16.93 7.29
C ARG A 147 -3.22 17.66 8.55
N LYS A 148 -4.54 17.79 8.69
CA LYS A 148 -5.13 18.27 9.96
C LYS A 148 -4.99 17.13 10.96
N ASP A 149 -3.97 17.20 11.81
CA ASP A 149 -3.87 16.35 12.98
C ASP A 149 -5.06 16.68 13.89
N ASN A 150 -6.04 15.76 13.93
CA ASN A 150 -7.14 15.78 14.90
C ASN A 150 -6.75 14.94 16.11
#